data_AF-A0A820ERR6-F1
#
_entry.id   AF-A0A820ERR6-F1
#
_cell.length_a   1.000
_cell.length_b   1.000
_cell.length_c   1.000
_cell.angle_alpha   90.00
_cell.angle_beta   90.00
_cell.angle_gamma   90.00
#
_symmetry.space_group_name_H-M   'P 1'
#
loop_
_entity.id
_entity.type
_entity.pdbx_description
1 polymer ?
#
loop_
_entity_poly.entity_id
_entity_poly.type
_entity_poly.pdbx_seq_one_letter_code
_entity_poly.pdbx_strand_id
1 'polypeptide(L)'
;FITHLHSSPQIPNTRRREINIRLEIGGILCGLSHGGVMKFLGALNLPPPVQEQRYSEAQQFIWNYVTKAQEESMTAAVEEAIVEGGGMRELTVSGDGAWPTRGYSSVHGIAALCSTTSHPKVLDVTWSSKKCSKCQGAESLRYANPDLFLIFQENHDCQLNYAGSSGGMEKEMIHEMFCRSLPKYNIKYTSYIGDGDAKVHKYLVDNPSYSDVNIKKIEDTNHFAKRMLTRIMKIKKENANKILSDGKRFSGKGRMTDAQAVKFKIYFAKAIRENKTDLNKLYQRSWAIFKHHYSTDEQPMHEWCDLRWCKYLQATANGEKFN
;
A
#
# COMPACT_ATOMS: atom_id res chain seq x y z
N PHE A 1 -6.62 44.21 -39.29
CA PHE A 1 -6.60 42.79 -38.92
C PHE A 1 -7.59 42.57 -37.79
N ILE A 2 -8.67 41.83 -38.04
CA ILE A 2 -9.60 41.39 -36.99
C ILE A 2 -9.07 40.06 -36.49
N THR A 3 -8.40 40.07 -35.34
CA THR A 3 -7.93 38.84 -34.70
C THR A 3 -9.09 38.26 -33.90
N HIS A 4 -9.70 37.18 -34.42
CA HIS A 4 -10.65 36.40 -33.63
C HIS A 4 -9.87 35.60 -32.58
N LEU A 5 -9.90 36.07 -31.34
CA LEU A 5 -9.38 35.32 -30.20
C LEU A 5 -10.38 34.24 -29.83
N HIS A 6 -10.13 33.03 -30.31
CA HIS A 6 -10.87 31.85 -29.86
C HIS A 6 -10.45 31.53 -28.42
N SER A 7 -11.42 31.57 -27.50
CA SER A 7 -11.24 31.16 -26.11
C SER A 7 -12.07 29.92 -25.85
N SER A 8 -11.67 29.10 -24.89
CA SER A 8 -12.44 27.92 -24.51
C SER A 8 -13.83 28.30 -23.97
N PRO A 9 -14.77 27.35 -23.97
CA PRO A 9 -16.03 27.50 -23.24
C PRO A 9 -15.80 27.88 -21.77
N GLN A 10 -16.83 28.48 -21.18
CA GLN A 10 -16.91 28.61 -19.73
C GLN A 10 -17.34 27.29 -19.11
N ILE A 11 -16.84 26.99 -17.92
CA ILE A 11 -17.36 25.86 -17.15
C ILE A 11 -18.80 26.19 -16.72
N PRO A 12 -19.76 25.26 -16.87
CA PRO A 12 -21.15 25.47 -16.49
C PRO A 12 -21.28 26.11 -15.10
N ASN A 13 -22.15 27.11 -14.98
CA ASN A 13 -22.42 27.85 -13.74
C ASN A 13 -21.22 28.61 -13.15
N THR A 14 -20.16 28.85 -13.93
CA THR A 14 -19.02 29.67 -13.49
C THR A 14 -18.60 30.68 -14.56
N ARG A 15 -17.83 31.70 -14.16
CA ARG A 15 -17.16 32.62 -15.10
C ARG A 15 -15.80 32.10 -15.58
N ARG A 16 -15.36 30.91 -15.13
CA ARG A 16 -14.02 30.36 -15.39
C ARG A 16 -13.96 29.77 -16.79
N ARG A 17 -12.86 30.01 -17.49
CA ARG A 17 -12.57 29.39 -18.79
C ARG A 17 -12.01 27.99 -18.58
N GLU A 18 -12.55 27.01 -19.28
CA GLU A 18 -12.14 25.61 -19.22
C GLU A 18 -10.63 25.43 -19.41
N ILE A 19 -10.01 26.16 -20.35
CA ILE A 19 -8.57 26.07 -20.62
C ILE A 19 -7.71 26.38 -19.39
N ASN A 20 -8.12 27.35 -18.56
CA ASN A 20 -7.37 27.73 -17.36
C ASN A 20 -7.46 26.64 -16.29
N ILE A 21 -8.63 26.03 -16.13
CA ILE A 21 -8.81 24.90 -15.20
C ILE A 21 -8.05 23.67 -15.68
N ARG A 22 -8.08 23.36 -16.98
CA ARG A 22 -7.32 22.24 -17.53
C ARG A 22 -5.81 22.45 -17.42
N LEU A 23 -5.34 23.67 -17.67
CA LEU A 23 -3.93 24.03 -17.51
C LEU A 23 -3.47 23.81 -16.07
N GLU A 24 -4.31 24.17 -15.10
CA GLU A 24 -4.02 23.95 -13.69
C GLU A 24 -4.05 22.48 -13.30
N ILE A 25 -5.07 21.71 -13.72
CA ILE A 25 -5.11 20.25 -13.52
C ILE A 25 -3.83 19.61 -14.09
N GLY A 26 -3.47 19.97 -15.32
CA GLY A 26 -2.25 19.49 -15.96
C GLY A 26 -0.99 19.90 -15.19
N GLY A 27 -0.94 21.14 -14.68
CA GLY A 27 0.13 21.62 -13.81
C GLY A 27 0.27 20.76 -12.55
N ILE A 28 -0.81 20.57 -11.80
CA ILE A 28 -0.85 19.76 -10.57
C ILE A 28 -0.38 18.33 -10.83
N LEU A 29 -0.91 17.67 -11.87
CA LEU A 29 -0.55 16.29 -12.21
C LEU A 29 0.93 16.15 -12.61
N CYS A 30 1.53 17.22 -13.14
CA CYS A 30 2.94 17.29 -13.50
C CYS A 30 3.83 17.83 -12.37
N GLY A 31 3.28 18.15 -11.19
CA GLY A 31 4.03 18.76 -10.09
C GLY A 31 4.50 20.20 -10.35
N LEU A 32 3.81 20.93 -11.22
CA LEU A 32 4.08 22.33 -11.56
C LEU A 32 3.11 23.25 -10.82
N SER A 33 3.65 24.13 -9.97
CA SER A 33 2.90 25.26 -9.42
C SER A 33 2.76 26.37 -10.47
N HIS A 34 2.04 27.45 -10.15
CA HIS A 34 1.88 28.63 -11.02
C HIS A 34 3.20 29.09 -11.66
N GLY A 35 4.26 29.24 -10.87
CA GLY A 35 5.59 29.62 -11.38
C GLY A 35 6.23 28.57 -12.29
N GLY A 36 5.96 27.28 -12.05
CA GLY A 36 6.37 26.18 -12.93
C GLY A 36 5.64 26.22 -14.28
N VAL A 37 4.32 26.41 -14.24
CA VAL A 37 3.49 26.58 -15.44
C VAL A 37 3.92 27.81 -16.24
N MET A 38 4.19 28.93 -15.57
CA MET A 38 4.69 30.15 -16.22
C MET A 38 5.99 29.91 -16.99
N LYS A 39 6.96 29.22 -16.36
CA LYS A 39 8.22 28.85 -17.03
C LYS A 39 7.99 27.92 -18.22
N PHE A 40 7.12 26.92 -18.04
CA PHE A 40 6.78 25.97 -19.11
C PHE A 40 6.15 26.66 -20.32
N LEU A 41 5.15 27.51 -20.11
CA LEU A 41 4.52 28.27 -21.19
C LEU A 41 5.50 29.25 -21.85
N GLY A 42 6.35 29.92 -21.05
CA GLY A 42 7.40 30.77 -21.57
C GLY A 42 8.39 30.04 -22.48
N ALA A 43 8.80 28.81 -22.12
CA ALA A 43 9.68 27.98 -22.94
C ALA A 43 9.03 27.57 -24.28
N LEU A 44 7.69 27.48 -24.32
CA LEU A 44 6.92 27.21 -25.53
C LEU A 44 6.58 28.47 -26.34
N ASN A 45 7.03 29.65 -25.89
CA ASN A 45 6.64 30.95 -26.44
C ASN A 45 5.11 31.17 -26.44
N LEU A 46 4.43 30.72 -25.38
CA LEU A 46 3.01 30.90 -25.14
C LEU A 46 2.76 32.02 -24.11
N PRO A 47 1.56 32.66 -24.13
CA PRO A 47 1.19 33.63 -23.11
C PRO A 47 1.29 33.05 -21.68
N PRO A 48 1.61 33.87 -20.67
CA PRO A 48 1.67 33.41 -19.30
C PRO A 48 0.30 32.89 -18.81
N PRO A 49 0.28 32.03 -17.78
CA PRO A 49 -0.96 31.65 -17.14
C PRO A 49 -1.66 32.88 -16.54
N VAL A 50 -2.91 32.71 -16.13
CA VAL A 50 -3.64 33.74 -15.38
C VAL A 50 -2.86 34.20 -14.13
N GLN A 51 -3.18 35.40 -13.64
CA GLN A 51 -2.60 35.96 -12.42
C GLN A 51 -2.67 34.98 -11.26
N GLU A 52 -1.67 35.00 -10.37
CA GLU A 52 -1.52 34.03 -9.27
C GLU A 52 -2.76 33.92 -8.37
N GLN A 53 -3.42 35.04 -8.09
CA GLN A 53 -4.68 35.04 -7.34
C GLN A 53 -5.78 34.24 -8.06
N ARG A 54 -5.95 34.46 -9.38
CA ARG A 54 -6.93 33.73 -10.20
C ARG A 54 -6.58 32.26 -10.35
N TYR A 55 -5.30 31.94 -10.40
CA TYR A 55 -4.80 30.57 -10.38
C TYR A 55 -5.17 29.91 -9.04
N SER A 56 -4.89 30.56 -7.92
CA SER A 56 -5.25 30.04 -6.58
C SER A 56 -6.76 29.86 -6.40
N GLU A 57 -7.59 30.78 -6.91
CA GLU A 57 -9.06 30.66 -6.94
C GLU A 57 -9.56 29.48 -7.79
N ALA A 58 -8.78 29.10 -8.82
CA ALA A 58 -9.05 27.95 -9.66
C ALA A 58 -8.59 26.65 -8.98
N GLN A 59 -7.46 26.69 -8.26
CA GLN A 59 -6.98 25.59 -7.42
C GLN A 59 -8.01 25.20 -6.36
N GLN A 60 -8.54 26.20 -5.66
CA GLN A 60 -9.56 25.97 -4.63
C GLN A 60 -10.84 25.39 -5.24
N PHE A 61 -11.22 25.85 -6.44
CA PHE A 61 -12.37 25.32 -7.15
C PHE A 61 -12.17 23.83 -7.51
N ILE A 62 -10.99 23.47 -8.04
CA ILE A 62 -10.63 22.09 -8.35
C ILE A 62 -10.60 21.24 -7.08
N TRP A 63 -9.98 21.74 -6.01
CA TRP A 63 -9.88 21.06 -4.73
C TRP A 63 -11.25 20.69 -4.17
N ASN A 64 -12.19 21.64 -4.15
CA ASN A 64 -13.55 21.39 -3.66
C ASN A 64 -14.26 20.33 -4.52
N TYR A 65 -14.08 20.36 -5.84
CA TYR A 65 -14.67 19.38 -6.74
C TYR A 65 -14.10 17.97 -6.52
N VAL A 66 -12.77 17.86 -6.45
CA VAL A 66 -12.06 16.58 -6.25
C VAL A 66 -12.39 16.00 -4.89
N THR A 67 -12.43 16.82 -3.83
CA THR A 67 -12.78 16.37 -2.47
C THR A 67 -14.19 15.78 -2.44
N LYS A 68 -15.16 16.46 -3.06
CA LYS A 68 -16.54 15.96 -3.14
C LYS A 68 -16.61 14.64 -3.92
N ALA A 69 -15.99 14.56 -5.09
CA ALA A 69 -15.96 13.35 -5.90
C ALA A 69 -15.25 12.18 -5.18
N GLN A 70 -14.21 12.48 -4.42
CA GLN A 70 -13.51 11.52 -3.57
C GLN A 70 -14.43 10.98 -2.47
N GLU A 71 -15.14 11.84 -1.75
CA GLU A 71 -16.09 11.44 -0.70
C GLU A 71 -17.21 10.56 -1.25
N GLU A 72 -17.81 10.93 -2.37
CA GLU A 72 -18.85 10.14 -3.05
C GLU A 72 -18.32 8.76 -3.48
N SER A 73 -17.13 8.74 -4.10
CA SER A 73 -16.49 7.50 -4.56
C SER A 73 -16.14 6.55 -3.40
N MET A 74 -15.55 7.07 -2.33
CA MET A 74 -15.17 6.28 -1.15
C MET A 74 -16.40 5.76 -0.40
N THR A 75 -17.45 6.57 -0.27
CA THR A 75 -18.71 6.14 0.35
C THR A 75 -19.32 4.98 -0.43
N ALA A 76 -19.36 5.08 -1.77
CA ALA A 76 -19.82 3.99 -2.62
C ALA A 76 -18.94 2.73 -2.48
N ALA A 77 -17.63 2.88 -2.39
CA ALA A 77 -16.70 1.77 -2.20
C ALA A 77 -16.90 1.05 -0.86
N VAL A 78 -17.21 1.80 0.21
CA VAL A 78 -17.54 1.21 1.52
C VAL A 78 -18.83 0.40 1.45
N GLU A 79 -19.89 0.95 0.86
CA GLU A 79 -21.16 0.24 0.74
C GLU A 79 -21.03 -1.02 -0.13
N GLU A 80 -20.25 -0.97 -1.22
CA GLU A 80 -19.94 -2.16 -2.01
C GLU A 80 -19.23 -3.25 -1.19
N ALA A 81 -18.28 -2.85 -0.34
CA ALA A 81 -17.58 -3.77 0.54
C ALA A 81 -18.49 -4.40 1.60
N ILE A 82 -19.46 -3.64 2.13
CA ILE A 82 -20.50 -4.16 3.03
C ILE A 82 -21.39 -5.18 2.31
N VAL A 83 -21.85 -4.86 1.10
CA VAL A 83 -22.73 -5.74 0.31
C VAL A 83 -22.02 -7.04 -0.04
N GLU A 84 -20.79 -6.99 -0.55
CA GLU A 84 -20.02 -8.20 -0.86
C GLU A 84 -19.69 -9.00 0.41
N GLY A 85 -19.51 -8.33 1.55
CA GLY A 85 -19.35 -8.93 2.87
C GLY A 85 -20.63 -9.50 3.49
N GLY A 86 -21.74 -9.60 2.74
CA GLY A 86 -23.00 -10.16 3.22
C GLY A 86 -23.78 -9.22 4.14
N GLY A 87 -23.59 -7.90 4.00
CA GLY A 87 -24.23 -6.88 4.84
C GLY A 87 -23.52 -6.61 6.17
N MET A 88 -22.38 -7.27 6.42
CA MET A 88 -21.60 -7.07 7.63
C MET A 88 -20.88 -5.73 7.60
N ARG A 89 -20.98 -4.97 8.70
CA ARG A 89 -20.27 -3.69 8.91
C ARG A 89 -18.90 -3.85 9.55
N GLU A 90 -18.40 -5.09 9.57
CA GLU A 90 -17.06 -5.46 10.00
C GLU A 90 -16.24 -5.85 8.78
N LEU A 91 -15.26 -5.03 8.42
CA LEU A 91 -14.51 -5.20 7.18
C LEU A 91 -13.07 -5.62 7.43
N THR A 92 -12.53 -6.38 6.48
CA THR A 92 -11.09 -6.57 6.32
C THR A 92 -10.57 -5.51 5.36
N VAL A 93 -9.46 -4.86 5.71
CA VAL A 93 -8.84 -3.83 4.86
C VAL A 93 -7.38 -4.13 4.59
N SER A 94 -6.92 -3.69 3.43
CA SER A 94 -5.50 -3.58 3.11
C SER A 94 -5.05 -2.13 3.26
N GLY A 95 -3.91 -1.88 3.89
CA GLY A 95 -3.36 -0.53 4.02
C GLY A 95 -1.90 -0.44 3.65
N ASP A 96 -1.51 0.70 3.08
CA ASP A 96 -0.12 1.01 2.74
C ASP A 96 0.13 2.53 2.73
N GLY A 97 1.38 2.91 2.98
CA GLY A 97 1.89 4.27 2.95
C GLY A 97 2.77 4.56 1.72
N ALA A 98 2.69 5.79 1.21
CA ALA A 98 3.53 6.30 0.14
C ALA A 98 4.22 7.60 0.56
N TRP A 99 5.48 7.76 0.13
CA TRP A 99 6.29 8.94 0.40
C TRP A 99 6.80 9.56 -0.90
N PRO A 100 6.77 10.89 -1.06
CA PRO A 100 7.25 11.57 -2.27
C PRO A 100 8.76 11.41 -2.53
N THR A 101 9.54 11.04 -1.50
CA THR A 101 11.00 10.92 -1.58
C THR A 101 11.45 9.54 -1.11
N ARG A 102 12.45 8.96 -1.77
CA ARG A 102 13.08 7.71 -1.32
C ARG A 102 13.90 7.92 -0.04
N GLY A 103 13.93 6.89 0.81
CA GLY A 103 14.67 6.90 2.08
C GLY A 103 13.81 7.30 3.29
N TYR A 104 14.43 7.39 4.45
CA TYR A 104 13.75 7.60 5.74
C TYR A 104 13.64 9.08 6.15
N SER A 105 13.73 10.02 5.21
CA SER A 105 13.80 11.46 5.45
C SER A 105 12.62 12.25 4.90
N SER A 106 11.61 11.58 4.34
CA SER A 106 10.47 12.27 3.75
C SER A 106 9.70 13.09 4.80
N VAL A 107 9.32 14.29 4.42
CA VAL A 107 8.58 15.22 5.30
C VAL A 107 7.07 15.16 5.09
N HIS A 108 6.63 14.49 4.03
CA HIS A 108 5.23 14.26 3.71
C HIS A 108 5.00 12.76 3.51
N GLY A 109 3.83 12.28 3.88
CA GLY A 109 3.38 10.92 3.63
C GLY A 109 1.91 10.90 3.26
N ILE A 110 1.49 9.90 2.51
CA ILE A 110 0.08 9.63 2.19
C ILE A 110 -0.16 8.17 2.55
N ALA A 111 -1.33 7.82 3.07
CA ALA A 111 -1.73 6.44 3.23
C ALA A 111 -3.13 6.22 2.67
N ALA A 112 -3.38 4.99 2.25
CA ALA A 112 -4.68 4.56 1.76
C ALA A 112 -5.10 3.26 2.44
N LEU A 113 -6.41 3.13 2.68
CA LEU A 113 -7.07 1.86 2.97
C LEU A 113 -7.87 1.42 1.76
N CYS A 114 -7.73 0.15 1.42
CA CYS A 114 -8.47 -0.51 0.35
C CYS A 114 -9.32 -1.66 0.90
N SER A 115 -10.47 -1.90 0.29
CA SER A 115 -11.28 -3.09 0.53
C SER A 115 -10.52 -4.35 0.08
N THR A 116 -10.91 -5.50 0.63
CA THR A 116 -10.42 -6.81 0.20
C THR A 116 -11.47 -7.57 -0.62
N THR A 117 -12.35 -6.83 -1.29
CA THR A 117 -13.37 -7.37 -2.19
C THR A 117 -12.74 -8.00 -3.44
N SER A 118 -13.54 -8.69 -4.22
CA SER A 118 -13.20 -9.22 -5.55
C SER A 118 -12.62 -8.14 -6.48
N HIS A 119 -13.12 -6.92 -6.36
CA HIS A 119 -12.62 -5.71 -7.01
C HIS A 119 -12.20 -4.67 -5.96
N PRO A 120 -10.96 -4.71 -5.46
CA PRO A 120 -10.49 -3.81 -4.41
C PRO A 120 -10.63 -2.34 -4.80
N LYS A 121 -11.20 -1.54 -3.89
CA LYS A 121 -11.38 -0.09 -4.04
C LYS A 121 -10.84 0.64 -2.82
N VAL A 122 -10.46 1.90 -3.00
CA VAL A 122 -10.01 2.76 -1.91
C VAL A 122 -11.21 3.15 -1.06
N LEU A 123 -11.16 2.83 0.23
CA LEU A 123 -12.18 3.16 1.23
C LEU A 123 -11.88 4.48 1.93
N ASP A 124 -10.60 4.77 2.12
CA ASP A 124 -10.17 5.98 2.80
C ASP A 124 -8.73 6.35 2.44
N VAL A 125 -8.40 7.64 2.51
CA VAL A 125 -7.03 8.15 2.41
C VAL A 125 -6.79 9.26 3.42
N THR A 126 -5.56 9.35 3.91
CA THR A 126 -5.11 10.50 4.70
C THR A 126 -3.68 10.86 4.33
N TRP A 127 -3.23 12.00 4.80
CA TRP A 127 -1.89 12.51 4.57
C TRP A 127 -1.28 13.04 5.86
N SER A 128 0.04 12.98 5.92
CA SER A 128 0.84 13.42 7.05
C SER A 128 1.92 14.37 6.58
N SER A 129 2.20 15.41 7.36
CA SER A 129 3.26 16.37 7.09
C SER A 129 3.95 16.83 8.36
N LYS A 130 5.28 16.87 8.28
CA LYS A 130 6.19 17.43 9.30
C LYS A 130 6.49 18.91 9.08
N LYS A 131 5.91 19.51 8.05
CA LYS A 131 6.20 20.88 7.64
C LYS A 131 4.93 21.60 7.19
N CYS A 132 4.87 22.89 7.48
CA CYS A 132 3.91 23.79 6.86
C CYS A 132 4.68 24.94 6.21
N SER A 133 4.49 25.15 4.91
CA SER A 133 5.19 26.21 4.18
C SER A 133 4.83 27.61 4.72
N LYS A 134 3.58 27.80 5.17
CA LYS A 134 3.15 29.06 5.81
C LYS A 134 3.92 29.30 7.13
N CYS A 135 4.04 28.28 7.98
CA CYS A 135 4.87 28.36 9.20
C CYS A 135 6.32 28.72 8.87
N GLN A 136 6.91 28.09 7.86
CA GLN A 136 8.30 28.36 7.47
C GLN A 136 8.51 29.79 6.98
N GLY A 137 7.56 30.33 6.20
CA GLY A 137 7.61 31.72 5.74
C GLY A 137 7.42 32.73 6.88
N ALA A 138 6.62 32.38 7.89
CA ALA A 138 6.36 33.21 9.06
C ALA A 138 7.46 33.14 10.14
N GLU A 139 8.48 32.29 9.98
CA GLU A 139 9.52 32.11 10.99
C GLU A 139 10.30 33.41 11.29
N SER A 140 10.47 34.27 10.28
CA SER A 140 11.08 35.59 10.47
C SER A 140 10.20 36.53 11.33
N LEU A 141 8.87 36.39 11.28
CA LEU A 141 7.95 37.16 12.11
C LEU A 141 8.12 36.85 13.59
N ARG A 142 8.54 35.63 13.95
CA ARG A 142 8.80 35.25 15.34
C ARG A 142 9.75 36.23 16.05
N TYR A 143 10.74 36.74 15.32
CA TYR A 143 11.74 37.66 15.86
C TYR A 143 11.39 39.13 15.60
N ALA A 144 10.77 39.43 14.45
CA ALA A 144 10.45 40.80 14.06
C ALA A 144 9.22 41.35 14.80
N ASN A 145 8.21 40.52 15.04
CA ASN A 145 6.97 40.88 15.72
C ASN A 145 6.32 39.63 16.37
N PRO A 146 6.72 39.29 17.61
CA PRO A 146 6.23 38.11 18.31
C PRO A 146 4.70 38.06 18.47
N ASP A 147 4.04 39.20 18.72
CA ASP A 147 2.59 39.26 18.90
C ASP A 147 1.86 38.90 17.60
N LEU A 148 2.33 39.43 16.46
CA LEU A 148 1.78 39.09 15.16
C LEU A 148 2.07 37.61 14.79
N PHE A 149 3.20 37.07 15.22
CA PHE A 149 3.51 35.65 15.03
C PHE A 149 2.54 34.75 15.80
N LEU A 150 2.18 35.09 17.04
CA LEU A 150 1.18 34.35 17.82
C LEU A 150 -0.20 34.39 17.13
N ILE A 151 -0.64 35.58 16.70
CA ILE A 151 -1.90 35.73 15.94
C ILE A 151 -1.86 34.87 14.67
N PHE A 152 -0.75 34.89 13.92
CA PHE A 152 -0.59 34.03 12.75
C PHE A 152 -0.69 32.55 13.12
N GLN A 153 0.01 32.10 14.17
CA GLN A 153 0.00 30.71 14.60
C GLN A 153 -1.42 30.22 14.93
N GLU A 154 -2.22 31.03 15.59
CA GLU A 154 -3.61 30.68 15.96
C GLU A 154 -4.58 30.69 14.77
N ASN A 155 -4.36 31.55 13.78
CA ASN A 155 -5.37 31.80 12.73
C ASN A 155 -5.05 31.14 11.38
N HIS A 156 -3.83 30.66 11.16
CA HIS A 156 -3.50 30.01 9.91
C HIS A 156 -3.94 28.55 9.89
N ASP A 157 -4.39 28.10 8.72
CA ASP A 157 -4.59 26.69 8.43
C ASP A 157 -3.22 25.98 8.34
N CYS A 158 -2.80 25.42 9.49
CA CYS A 158 -1.52 24.77 9.67
C CYS A 158 -1.53 23.38 9.05
N GLN A 159 -0.60 23.14 8.14
CA GLN A 159 -0.45 21.84 7.49
C GLN A 159 0.51 20.89 8.26
N LEU A 160 1.08 21.32 9.39
CA LEU A 160 1.92 20.45 10.22
C LEU A 160 1.01 19.62 11.12
N ASN A 161 0.90 18.33 10.83
CA ASN A 161 0.03 17.41 11.57
C ASN A 161 0.78 16.20 12.15
N TYR A 162 2.11 16.15 12.04
CA TYR A 162 2.92 15.04 12.55
C TYR A 162 4.33 15.46 12.98
N ALA A 163 4.77 14.99 14.14
CA ALA A 163 6.06 15.35 14.75
C ALA A 163 7.08 14.18 14.81
N GLY A 164 6.69 12.97 14.42
CA GLY A 164 7.54 11.78 14.56
C GLY A 164 8.53 11.53 13.41
N SER A 165 9.07 10.31 13.36
CA SER A 165 9.94 9.85 12.28
C SER A 165 9.17 9.58 10.99
N SER A 166 9.79 9.73 9.82
CA SER A 166 9.10 9.53 8.53
C SER A 166 8.48 8.13 8.40
N GLY A 167 9.20 7.10 8.86
CA GLY A 167 8.68 5.72 8.89
C GLY A 167 7.58 5.46 9.94
N GLY A 168 7.33 6.41 10.85
CA GLY A 168 6.20 6.33 11.79
C GLY A 168 4.91 6.97 11.28
N MET A 169 4.94 7.70 10.16
CA MET A 169 3.75 8.36 9.62
C MET A 169 2.66 7.35 9.23
N GLU A 170 3.07 6.22 8.65
CA GLU A 170 2.14 5.20 8.15
C GLU A 170 1.22 4.69 9.25
N LYS A 171 1.77 4.27 10.39
CA LYS A 171 0.96 3.74 11.50
C LYS A 171 -0.03 4.78 12.07
N GLU A 172 0.35 6.06 12.12
CA GLU A 172 -0.55 7.14 12.58
C GLU A 172 -1.66 7.38 11.57
N MET A 173 -1.32 7.49 10.29
CA MET A 173 -2.27 7.71 9.20
C MET A 173 -3.28 6.56 9.09
N ILE A 174 -2.80 5.32 9.21
CA ILE A 174 -3.67 4.13 9.23
C ILE A 174 -4.57 4.16 10.47
N HIS A 175 -4.03 4.45 11.65
CA HIS A 175 -4.81 4.55 12.89
C HIS A 175 -5.87 5.66 12.83
N GLU A 176 -5.57 6.81 12.23
CA GLU A 176 -6.53 7.90 12.01
C GLU A 176 -7.72 7.42 11.16
N MET A 177 -7.45 6.74 10.05
CA MET A 177 -8.51 6.18 9.19
C MET A 177 -9.32 5.09 9.91
N PHE A 178 -8.70 4.30 10.79
CA PHE A 178 -9.43 3.35 11.64
C PHE A 178 -10.37 4.06 12.61
N CYS A 179 -9.89 5.09 13.33
CA CYS A 179 -10.69 5.83 14.31
C CYS A 179 -11.90 6.53 13.69
N ARG A 180 -11.76 7.10 12.49
CA ARG A 180 -12.85 7.83 11.84
C ARG A 180 -13.83 6.94 11.07
N SER A 181 -13.50 5.66 10.83
CA SER A 181 -14.37 4.75 10.08
C SER A 181 -15.74 4.54 10.73
N LEU A 182 -15.80 4.44 12.07
CA LEU A 182 -17.04 4.26 12.82
C LEU A 182 -17.95 5.49 12.76
N PRO A 183 -17.51 6.71 13.14
CA PRO A 183 -18.37 7.89 13.04
C PRO A 183 -18.70 8.28 11.60
N LYS A 184 -17.81 8.01 10.62
CA LYS A 184 -18.01 8.43 9.22
C LYS A 184 -18.90 7.48 8.42
N TYR A 185 -18.70 6.17 8.55
CA TYR A 185 -19.37 5.18 7.71
C TYR A 185 -20.16 4.14 8.51
N ASN A 186 -20.12 4.20 9.84
CA ASN A 186 -20.70 3.18 10.72
C ASN A 186 -20.18 1.77 10.40
N ILE A 187 -18.85 1.64 10.29
CA ILE A 187 -18.15 0.36 10.09
C ILE A 187 -17.02 0.21 11.10
N LYS A 188 -16.54 -1.02 11.29
CA LYS A 188 -15.31 -1.32 12.03
C LYS A 188 -14.39 -2.17 11.18
N TYR A 189 -13.10 -1.93 11.29
CA TYR A 189 -12.08 -2.79 10.66
C TYR A 189 -11.62 -3.86 11.65
N THR A 190 -11.91 -5.14 11.36
CA THR A 190 -11.57 -6.26 12.27
C THR A 190 -10.29 -6.98 11.88
N SER A 191 -9.84 -6.81 10.63
CA SER A 191 -8.63 -7.43 10.12
C SER A 191 -7.85 -6.46 9.22
N TYR A 192 -6.52 -6.48 9.35
CA TYR A 192 -5.60 -5.64 8.62
C TYR A 192 -4.63 -6.50 7.79
N ILE A 193 -4.60 -6.25 6.49
CA ILE A 193 -3.58 -6.71 5.56
C ILE A 193 -2.62 -5.54 5.33
N GLY A 194 -1.34 -5.78 5.53
CA GLY A 194 -0.32 -4.79 5.24
C GLY A 194 1.02 -5.46 5.11
N ASP A 195 2.06 -4.63 5.07
CA ASP A 195 3.41 -5.11 4.85
C ASP A 195 3.89 -6.11 5.93
N GLY A 196 4.97 -6.82 5.57
CA GLY A 196 5.49 -7.91 6.37
C GLY A 196 5.92 -7.50 7.79
N ASP A 197 6.29 -6.24 8.02
CA ASP A 197 6.62 -5.74 9.33
C ASP A 197 5.35 -5.50 10.17
N ALA A 198 5.37 -5.92 11.43
CA ALA A 198 4.19 -5.89 12.29
C ALA A 198 3.99 -4.53 12.96
N LYS A 199 4.62 -3.45 12.48
CA LYS A 199 4.61 -2.16 13.18
C LYS A 199 3.24 -1.50 13.18
N VAL A 200 2.58 -1.43 12.03
CA VAL A 200 1.22 -0.86 11.92
C VAL A 200 0.24 -1.69 12.74
N HIS A 201 0.23 -3.02 12.55
CA HIS A 201 -0.64 -3.91 13.32
C HIS A 201 -0.41 -3.81 14.83
N LYS A 202 0.85 -3.83 15.28
CA LYS A 202 1.18 -3.65 16.70
C LYS A 202 0.66 -2.30 17.21
N TYR A 203 0.84 -1.23 16.43
CA TYR A 203 0.35 0.09 16.82
C TYR A 203 -1.18 0.14 16.97
N LEU A 204 -1.92 -0.51 16.06
CA LEU A 204 -3.37 -0.62 16.11
C LEU A 204 -3.87 -1.45 17.30
N VAL A 205 -3.09 -2.45 17.76
CA VAL A 205 -3.40 -3.23 18.96
C VAL A 205 -3.08 -2.44 20.23
N ASP A 206 -1.94 -1.75 20.25
CA ASP A 206 -1.49 -0.95 21.40
C ASP A 206 -2.36 0.33 21.56
N ASN A 207 -3.01 0.79 20.48
CA ASN A 207 -3.90 1.96 20.44
C ASN A 207 -5.23 1.56 19.79
N PRO A 208 -6.15 0.93 20.55
CA PRO A 208 -7.36 0.36 19.99
C PRO A 208 -8.32 1.45 19.51
N SER A 209 -8.65 1.42 18.21
CA SER A 209 -9.65 2.33 17.62
C SER A 209 -11.10 1.97 18.00
N TYR A 210 -11.32 0.77 18.51
CA TYR A 210 -12.62 0.25 18.93
C TYR A 210 -12.48 -0.48 20.27
N SER A 211 -13.42 -0.30 21.19
CA SER A 211 -13.36 -0.89 22.53
C SER A 211 -13.56 -2.41 22.55
N ASP A 212 -14.20 -2.97 21.52
CA ASP A 212 -14.70 -4.35 21.44
C ASP A 212 -14.05 -5.18 20.34
N VAL A 213 -13.04 -4.65 19.64
CA VAL A 213 -12.40 -5.32 18.49
C VAL A 213 -10.93 -5.53 18.74
N ASN A 214 -10.48 -6.79 18.64
CA ASN A 214 -9.07 -7.12 18.55
C ASN A 214 -8.68 -7.32 17.07
N ILE A 215 -7.93 -6.36 16.52
CA ILE A 215 -7.60 -6.32 15.10
C ILE A 215 -6.66 -7.48 14.74
N LYS A 216 -7.08 -8.33 13.79
CA LYS A 216 -6.28 -9.48 13.33
C LYS A 216 -5.32 -9.05 12.21
N LYS A 217 -4.06 -9.48 12.29
CA LYS A 217 -3.14 -9.37 11.16
C LYS A 217 -3.40 -10.52 10.18
N ILE A 218 -3.59 -10.19 8.91
CA ILE A 218 -3.66 -11.15 7.81
C ILE A 218 -2.42 -10.94 6.93
N GLU A 219 -1.79 -12.04 6.51
CA GLU A 219 -0.63 -11.99 5.62
C GLU A 219 -1.03 -12.35 4.20
N ASP A 220 -0.57 -11.55 3.24
CA ASP A 220 -0.70 -11.92 1.85
C ASP A 220 0.24 -13.09 1.50
N THR A 221 -0.05 -13.73 0.36
CA THR A 221 0.72 -14.88 -0.12
C THR A 221 2.20 -14.56 -0.37
N ASN A 222 2.51 -13.34 -0.80
CA ASN A 222 3.87 -12.93 -1.12
C ASN A 222 4.71 -12.75 0.16
N HIS A 223 4.15 -12.10 1.18
CA HIS A 223 4.74 -11.90 2.49
C HIS A 223 4.89 -13.21 3.25
N PHE A 224 3.87 -14.06 3.23
CA PHE A 224 3.97 -15.42 3.75
C PHE A 224 5.15 -16.18 3.11
N ALA A 225 5.24 -16.15 1.77
CA ALA A 225 6.29 -16.84 1.05
C ALA A 225 7.69 -16.25 1.35
N LYS A 226 7.83 -14.92 1.37
CA LYS A 226 9.08 -14.23 1.77
C LYS A 226 9.50 -14.66 3.18
N ARG A 227 8.56 -14.71 4.13
CA ARG A 227 8.85 -15.15 5.51
C ARG A 227 9.28 -16.61 5.57
N MET A 228 8.63 -17.50 4.82
CA MET A 228 9.05 -18.89 4.69
C MET A 228 10.49 -18.99 4.16
N LEU A 229 10.83 -18.23 3.11
CA LEU A 229 12.21 -18.15 2.61
C LEU A 229 13.18 -17.70 3.69
N THR A 230 12.88 -16.61 4.40
CA THR A 230 13.74 -16.09 5.48
C THR A 230 13.98 -17.14 6.57
N ARG A 231 12.95 -17.88 6.97
CA ARG A 231 13.07 -18.96 7.97
C ARG A 231 13.95 -20.12 7.46
N ILE A 232 13.75 -20.56 6.23
CA ILE A 232 14.58 -21.61 5.61
C ILE A 232 16.05 -21.16 5.51
N MET A 233 16.28 -19.93 5.06
CA MET A 233 17.61 -19.34 4.93
C MET A 233 18.31 -19.20 6.29
N LYS A 234 17.56 -18.83 7.34
CA LYS A 234 18.06 -18.79 8.72
C LYS A 234 18.52 -20.18 9.18
N ILE A 235 17.69 -21.21 9.02
CA ILE A 235 18.04 -22.60 9.36
C ILE A 235 19.29 -23.05 8.59
N LYS A 236 19.38 -22.76 7.29
CA LYS A 236 20.56 -23.07 6.48
C LYS A 236 21.82 -22.41 7.04
N LYS A 237 21.75 -21.13 7.39
CA LYS A 237 22.88 -20.38 7.95
C LYS A 237 23.32 -20.97 9.29
N GLU A 238 22.38 -21.24 10.19
CA GLU A 238 22.65 -21.81 11.51
C GLU A 238 23.25 -23.21 11.44
N ASN A 239 22.91 -23.99 10.41
CA ASN A 239 23.40 -25.34 10.20
C ASN A 239 24.53 -25.44 9.16
N ALA A 240 25.10 -24.32 8.68
CA ALA A 240 26.03 -24.33 7.54
C ALA A 240 27.25 -25.24 7.74
N ASN A 241 27.74 -25.33 8.99
CA ASN A 241 28.89 -26.15 9.36
C ASN A 241 28.50 -27.53 9.92
N LYS A 242 27.21 -27.83 10.03
CA LYS A 242 26.74 -29.11 10.55
C LYS A 242 27.09 -30.22 9.57
N ILE A 243 27.76 -31.25 10.08
CA ILE A 243 28.02 -32.49 9.37
C ILE A 243 26.83 -33.43 9.62
N LEU A 244 26.28 -33.99 8.55
CA LEU A 244 25.19 -34.96 8.59
C LEU A 244 25.75 -36.38 8.79
N SER A 245 24.86 -37.36 8.96
CA SER A 245 25.23 -38.77 9.17
C SER A 245 26.08 -39.37 8.05
N ASP A 246 26.04 -38.79 6.85
CA ASP A 246 26.82 -39.20 5.69
C ASP A 246 28.22 -38.55 5.61
N GLY A 247 28.63 -37.83 6.65
CA GLY A 247 29.92 -37.13 6.70
C GLY A 247 29.98 -35.86 5.86
N LYS A 248 28.88 -35.43 5.22
CA LYS A 248 28.83 -34.23 4.37
C LYS A 248 28.19 -33.05 5.12
N ARG A 249 28.50 -31.84 4.65
CA ARG A 249 27.90 -30.60 5.18
C ARG A 249 26.42 -30.49 4.83
N PHE A 250 25.65 -29.85 5.71
CA PHE A 250 24.22 -29.56 5.52
C PHE A 250 23.93 -28.75 4.25
N SER A 251 24.82 -27.83 3.88
CA SER A 251 24.69 -26.99 2.68
C SER A 251 25.77 -27.31 1.64
N GLY A 252 25.43 -27.21 0.36
CA GLY A 252 26.34 -27.48 -0.75
C GLY A 252 25.67 -28.14 -1.95
N LYS A 253 26.47 -28.62 -2.91
CA LYS A 253 25.99 -29.32 -4.12
C LYS A 253 25.21 -30.58 -3.71
N GLY A 254 23.99 -30.74 -4.22
CA GLY A 254 23.10 -31.85 -3.86
C GLY A 254 22.49 -31.78 -2.45
N ARG A 255 22.58 -30.62 -1.78
CA ARG A 255 22.11 -30.38 -0.42
C ARG A 255 21.29 -29.09 -0.35
N MET A 256 21.09 -28.53 0.85
CA MET A 256 20.35 -27.27 1.00
C MET A 256 21.13 -26.11 0.37
N THR A 257 20.54 -25.51 -0.67
CA THR A 257 21.10 -24.36 -1.41
C THR A 257 20.13 -23.18 -1.39
N ASP A 258 20.60 -21.99 -1.75
CA ASP A 258 19.72 -20.81 -1.85
C ASP A 258 18.69 -21.00 -2.95
N ALA A 259 19.07 -21.62 -4.07
CA ALA A 259 18.16 -22.00 -5.14
C ALA A 259 17.06 -22.95 -4.64
N GLN A 260 17.40 -23.93 -3.80
CA GLN A 260 16.41 -24.84 -3.22
C GLN A 260 15.46 -24.10 -2.25
N ALA A 261 15.98 -23.19 -1.44
CA ALA A 261 15.16 -22.36 -0.55
C ALA A 261 14.18 -21.47 -1.35
N VAL A 262 14.64 -20.89 -2.47
CA VAL A 262 13.80 -20.12 -3.39
C VAL A 262 12.74 -21.01 -4.06
N LYS A 263 13.07 -22.25 -4.44
CA LYS A 263 12.08 -23.20 -4.95
C LYS A 263 10.97 -23.48 -3.93
N PHE A 264 11.32 -23.74 -2.67
CA PHE A 264 10.32 -23.92 -1.61
C PHE A 264 9.40 -22.71 -1.47
N LYS A 265 9.95 -21.49 -1.47
CA LYS A 265 9.16 -20.24 -1.49
C LYS A 265 8.12 -20.26 -2.63
N ILE A 266 8.56 -20.60 -3.84
CA ILE A 266 7.69 -20.61 -5.02
C ILE A 266 6.61 -21.68 -4.88
N TYR A 267 6.97 -22.88 -4.40
CA TYR A 267 6.02 -23.98 -4.22
C TYR A 267 4.95 -23.68 -3.17
N PHE A 268 5.32 -23.14 -2.01
CA PHE A 268 4.34 -22.73 -0.99
C PHE A 268 3.43 -21.61 -1.50
N ALA A 269 3.99 -20.61 -2.19
CA ALA A 269 3.17 -19.55 -2.79
C ALA A 269 2.20 -20.11 -3.85
N LYS A 270 2.66 -21.06 -4.67
CA LYS A 270 1.83 -21.73 -5.68
C LYS A 270 0.71 -22.54 -5.03
N ALA A 271 1.01 -23.31 -3.98
CA ALA A 271 0.01 -24.09 -3.24
C ALA A 271 -1.12 -23.19 -2.70
N ILE A 272 -0.80 -22.01 -2.15
CA ILE A 272 -1.81 -21.05 -1.70
C ILE A 272 -2.64 -20.52 -2.87
N ARG A 273 -2.00 -20.08 -3.96
CA ARG A 273 -2.71 -19.48 -5.11
C ARG A 273 -3.64 -20.46 -5.83
N GLU A 274 -3.28 -21.74 -5.88
CA GLU A 274 -4.08 -22.78 -6.55
C GLU A 274 -5.20 -23.35 -5.69
N ASN A 275 -5.20 -23.09 -4.37
CA ASN A 275 -6.14 -23.70 -3.42
C ASN A 275 -6.74 -22.64 -2.46
N LYS A 276 -7.16 -21.49 -3.00
CA LYS A 276 -7.65 -20.34 -2.21
C LYS A 276 -8.92 -20.63 -1.40
N THR A 277 -9.78 -21.51 -1.91
CA THR A 277 -11.11 -21.79 -1.34
C THR A 277 -11.21 -23.18 -0.69
N ASP A 278 -10.13 -23.97 -0.72
CA ASP A 278 -10.13 -25.34 -0.21
C ASP A 278 -8.96 -25.52 0.77
N LEU A 279 -9.27 -25.36 2.06
CA LEU A 279 -8.29 -25.44 3.13
C LEU A 279 -7.68 -26.85 3.27
N ASN A 280 -8.48 -27.89 3.06
CA ASN A 280 -8.02 -29.28 3.15
C ASN A 280 -7.03 -29.58 2.03
N LYS A 281 -7.32 -29.13 0.82
CA LYS A 281 -6.42 -29.28 -0.33
C LYS A 281 -5.20 -28.40 -0.19
N LEU A 282 -5.32 -27.18 0.34
CA LEU A 282 -4.16 -26.35 0.69
C LEU A 282 -3.25 -27.06 1.68
N TYR A 283 -3.80 -27.67 2.73
CA TYR A 283 -3.05 -28.45 3.71
C TYR A 283 -2.31 -29.61 3.04
N GLN A 284 -3.03 -30.43 2.25
CA GLN A 284 -2.45 -31.56 1.53
C GLN A 284 -1.35 -31.13 0.56
N ARG A 285 -1.59 -30.09 -0.25
CA ARG A 285 -0.60 -29.56 -1.22
C ARG A 285 0.61 -28.95 -0.53
N SER A 286 0.42 -28.28 0.61
CA SER A 286 1.53 -27.73 1.39
C SER A 286 2.42 -28.84 1.95
N TRP A 287 1.83 -29.92 2.47
CA TRP A 287 2.58 -31.07 2.96
C TRP A 287 3.18 -31.92 1.85
N ALA A 288 2.55 -32.01 0.68
CA ALA A 288 3.10 -32.70 -0.47
C ALA A 288 4.48 -32.16 -0.85
N ILE A 289 4.71 -30.85 -0.68
CA ILE A 289 6.03 -30.23 -0.91
C ILE A 289 7.06 -30.86 0.03
N PHE A 290 6.75 -31.00 1.32
CA PHE A 290 7.64 -31.61 2.30
C PHE A 290 7.86 -33.09 2.01
N LYS A 291 6.78 -33.87 1.87
CA LYS A 291 6.83 -35.32 1.64
C LYS A 291 7.63 -35.66 0.38
N HIS A 292 7.40 -34.93 -0.72
CA HIS A 292 8.14 -35.13 -1.96
C HIS A 292 9.66 -34.93 -1.81
N HIS A 293 10.09 -33.99 -0.98
CA HIS A 293 11.53 -33.70 -0.77
C HIS A 293 12.15 -34.51 0.37
N TYR A 294 11.34 -35.10 1.25
CA TYR A 294 11.78 -35.98 2.33
C TYR A 294 11.84 -37.45 1.90
N SER A 295 11.11 -37.81 0.85
CA SER A 295 11.05 -39.15 0.26
C SER A 295 12.44 -39.72 -0.05
N THR A 296 12.64 -41.01 0.25
CA THR A 296 13.82 -41.80 -0.16
C THR A 296 13.39 -43.04 -0.94
N ASP A 297 14.35 -43.76 -1.51
CA ASP A 297 14.06 -45.00 -2.23
C ASP A 297 13.53 -46.10 -1.29
N GLU A 298 13.99 -46.13 -0.04
CA GLU A 298 13.52 -47.06 0.99
C GLU A 298 12.16 -46.66 1.57
N GLN A 299 11.85 -45.36 1.59
CA GLN A 299 10.61 -44.81 2.13
C GLN A 299 9.99 -43.81 1.15
N PRO A 300 9.31 -44.30 0.08
CA PRO A 300 8.69 -43.44 -0.91
C PRO A 300 7.46 -42.72 -0.32
N MET A 301 7.51 -41.38 -0.25
CA MET A 301 6.45 -40.53 0.32
C MET A 301 5.76 -39.69 -0.76
N HIS A 302 5.18 -40.37 -1.75
CA HIS A 302 4.56 -39.73 -2.91
C HIS A 302 3.02 -39.74 -2.89
N GLU A 303 2.40 -40.08 -1.76
CA GLU A 303 0.95 -40.25 -1.61
C GLU A 303 0.13 -38.97 -1.84
N TRP A 304 0.72 -37.79 -1.63
CA TRP A 304 0.08 -36.49 -1.83
C TRP A 304 0.60 -35.75 -3.08
N CYS A 305 1.40 -36.43 -3.89
CA CYS A 305 1.89 -35.90 -5.16
C CYS A 305 0.82 -35.94 -6.26
N ASP A 306 1.07 -35.25 -7.38
CA ASP A 306 0.23 -35.30 -8.59
C ASP A 306 1.03 -35.90 -9.74
N LEU A 307 0.37 -36.72 -10.57
CA LEU A 307 0.96 -37.31 -11.78
C LEU A 307 1.50 -36.25 -12.75
N ARG A 308 0.98 -35.02 -12.75
CA ARG A 308 1.43 -33.95 -13.65
C ARG A 308 2.85 -33.47 -13.39
N TRP A 309 3.42 -33.71 -12.21
CA TRP A 309 4.74 -33.19 -11.85
C TRP A 309 5.63 -34.16 -11.09
N CYS A 310 5.08 -35.22 -10.51
CA CYS A 310 5.85 -36.19 -9.75
C CYS A 310 6.38 -37.30 -10.65
N LYS A 311 7.68 -37.26 -10.95
CA LYS A 311 8.33 -38.26 -11.80
C LYS A 311 8.26 -39.69 -11.23
N TYR A 312 8.28 -39.84 -9.91
CA TYR A 312 8.09 -41.15 -9.27
C TYR A 312 6.72 -41.74 -9.64
N LEU A 313 5.64 -40.98 -9.46
CA LEU A 313 4.29 -41.43 -9.83
C LEU A 313 4.16 -41.69 -11.34
N GLN A 314 4.80 -40.88 -12.18
CA GLN A 314 4.83 -41.10 -13.63
C GLN A 314 5.52 -42.42 -13.98
N ALA A 315 6.68 -42.70 -13.39
CA ALA A 315 7.40 -43.95 -13.60
C ALA A 315 6.58 -45.16 -13.11
N THR A 316 6.00 -45.07 -11.91
CA THR A 316 5.14 -46.15 -11.37
C THR A 316 3.91 -46.40 -12.24
N ALA A 317 3.26 -45.35 -12.74
CA ALA A 317 2.12 -45.48 -13.64
C ALA A 317 2.48 -46.12 -14.99
N ASN A 318 3.72 -45.92 -15.46
CA ASN A 318 4.24 -46.52 -16.70
C ASN A 318 4.88 -47.91 -16.49
N GLY A 319 4.91 -48.43 -15.27
CA GLY A 319 5.59 -49.68 -14.94
C GLY A 319 7.13 -49.59 -14.97
N GLU A 320 7.68 -48.38 -14.95
CA GLU A 320 9.12 -48.12 -14.97
C GLU A 320 9.70 -48.04 -13.56
N LYS A 321 10.97 -48.42 -13.40
CA LYS A 321 11.72 -48.15 -12.16
C LYS A 321 12.12 -46.67 -12.14
N PHE A 322 11.73 -45.97 -11.07
CA PHE A 322 12.20 -44.63 -10.79
C PHE A 322 13.65 -44.71 -10.29
N ASN A 323 14.59 -44.15 -11.04
CA ASN A 323 16.02 -44.01 -10.69
C ASN A 323 16.34 -42.55 -10.37
#